data_AF-A0A7X7LIE7-F1
#
_entry.id   AF-A0A7X7LIE7-F1
#
_cell.length_a   1.000
_cell.length_b   1.000
_cell.length_c   1.000
_cell.angle_alpha   90.00
_cell.angle_beta   90.00
_cell.angle_gamma   90.00
#
_symmetry.space_group_name_H-M   'P 1'
#
loop_
_entity.id
_entity.type
_entity.pdbx_description
1 polymer ?
#
loop_
_entity_poly.entity_id
_entity_poly.type
_entity_poly.pdbx_seq_one_letter_code
_entity_poly.pdbx_strand_id
1 'polypeptide(L)' 'NQNFMELQAQLEGTENRIANERRKYIELVGEYNAAIRRFPNNLIAGMFGFDKKPNFSAEAGAEKAPKVEF' A
#
# COMPACT_ATOMS: atom_id res chain seq x y z
N ASN A 1 -31.35 -6.04 -14.90
CA ASN A 1 -30.86 -4.73 -14.40
C ASN A 1 -30.39 -4.78 -12.94
N GLN A 2 -31.11 -5.44 -12.02
CA GLN A 2 -30.65 -5.61 -10.62
C GLN A 2 -29.30 -6.33 -10.49
N ASN A 3 -29.09 -7.45 -11.19
CA ASN A 3 -27.83 -8.21 -11.11
C ASN A 3 -26.58 -7.42 -11.56
N PHE A 4 -26.76 -6.43 -12.44
CA PHE A 4 -25.67 -5.57 -12.90
C PHE A 4 -25.30 -4.52 -11.85
N MET A 5 -26.31 -3.91 -11.21
CA MET A 5 -26.11 -2.95 -10.11
C MET A 5 -25.45 -3.61 -8.89
N GLU A 6 -25.82 -4.85 -8.57
CA GLU A 6 -25.22 -5.59 -7.46
C GLU A 6 -23.75 -5.91 -7.73
N LEU A 7 -23.42 -6.36 -8.96
CA LEU A 7 -22.04 -6.61 -9.36
C LEU A 7 -21.21 -5.32 -9.31
N GLN A 8 -21.75 -4.20 -9.75
CA GLN A 8 -21.06 -2.90 -9.69
C GLN A 8 -20.73 -2.50 -8.25
N ALA A 9 -21.67 -2.67 -7.32
CA ALA A 9 -21.44 -2.38 -5.89
C ALA A 9 -20.37 -3.31 -5.28
N GLN A 10 -20.35 -4.59 -5.66
CA GLN A 10 -19.32 -5.54 -5.21
C GLN A 10 -17.93 -5.20 -5.77
N LEU A 11 -17.84 -4.77 -7.03
CA LEU A 11 -16.59 -4.33 -7.65
C LEU A 11 -16.06 -3.07 -6.98
N GLU A 12 -16.91 -2.07 -6.76
CA GLU A 12 -16.54 -0.85 -6.02
C GLU A 12 -16.04 -1.17 -4.61
N GLY A 13 -16.75 -2.07 -3.90
CA GLY A 13 -16.33 -2.55 -2.58
C GLY A 13 -14.97 -3.25 -2.60
N THR A 14 -14.68 -4.01 -3.66
CA THR A 14 -13.40 -4.70 -3.85
C THR A 14 -12.26 -3.72 -4.15
N GLU A 15 -12.48 -2.77 -5.05
CA GLU A 15 -11.51 -1.73 -5.40
C GLU A 15 -11.16 -0.84 -4.20
N ASN A 16 -12.16 -0.44 -3.41
CA ASN A 16 -11.94 0.31 -2.17
C ASN A 16 -11.07 -0.48 -1.16
N ARG A 17 -11.28 -1.80 -1.04
CA ARG A 17 -10.44 -2.66 -0.20
C ARG A 17 -9.01 -2.76 -0.72
N ILE A 18 -8.83 -2.96 -2.02
CA ILE A 18 -7.50 -3.01 -2.66
C ILE A 18 -6.74 -1.70 -2.42
N ALA A 19 -7.41 -0.56 -2.60
CA ALA A 19 -6.82 0.75 -2.35
C ALA A 19 -6.37 0.92 -0.88
N ASN A 20 -7.20 0.48 0.07
CA ASN A 20 -6.87 0.53 1.50
C ASN A 20 -5.66 -0.35 1.85
N GLU A 21 -5.64 -1.60 1.39
CA GLU A 21 -4.52 -2.52 1.66
C GLU A 21 -3.21 -2.04 1.02
N ARG A 22 -3.28 -1.42 -0.17
CA ARG A 22 -2.13 -0.78 -0.80
C ARG A 22 -1.56 0.34 0.08
N ARG A 23 -2.40 1.24 0.59
CA ARG A 23 -1.95 2.33 1.48
C ARG A 23 -1.28 1.78 2.74
N LYS A 24 -1.91 0.79 3.38
CA LYS A 24 -1.37 0.13 4.57
C LYS A 24 -0.01 -0.52 4.32
N TYR A 25 0.17 -1.18 3.19
CA TYR A 25 1.46 -1.74 2.80
C TYR A 25 2.53 -0.65 2.67
N ILE A 26 2.22 0.46 1.99
CA ILE A 26 3.15 1.59 1.79
C ILE A 26 3.57 2.19 3.14
N GLU A 27 2.62 2.40 4.03
CA GLU A 27 2.86 2.91 5.39
C GLU A 27 3.80 2.00 6.18
N LEU A 28 3.49 0.70 6.27
CA LEU A 28 4.29 -0.27 7.02
C LEU A 28 5.71 -0.40 6.46
N VAL A 29 5.87 -0.38 5.13
CA VAL A 29 7.19 -0.40 4.49
C VAL A 29 7.96 0.89 4.79
N GLY A 30 7.28 2.04 4.78
CA GLY A 30 7.85 3.33 5.15
C GLY A 30 8.35 3.35 6.59
N GLU A 31 7.52 2.90 7.54
CA GLU A 31 7.86 2.77 8.96
C GLU A 31 9.04 1.83 9.18
N TYR A 32 9.00 0.63 8.59
CA TYR A 32 10.09 -0.34 8.65
C TYR A 32 11.40 0.27 8.16
N ASN A 33 11.37 0.87 6.96
CA ASN A 33 12.55 1.46 6.35
C ASN A 33 13.10 2.66 7.14
N ALA A 34 12.23 3.41 7.82
CA ALA A 34 12.64 4.48 8.73
C ALA A 34 13.24 3.91 10.02
N ALA A 35 12.65 2.86 10.58
CA ALA A 35 13.10 2.20 11.79
C ALA A 35 14.51 1.62 11.64
N ILE A 36 14.79 0.89 10.55
CA ILE A 36 16.12 0.30 10.30
C ILE A 36 17.18 1.34 9.94
N ARG A 37 16.80 2.58 9.62
CA ARG A 37 17.74 3.67 9.30
C ARG A 37 18.09 4.54 10.50
N ARG A 38 17.30 4.49 11.58
CA ARG A 38 17.50 5.31 12.78
C ARG A 38 18.54 4.66 13.69
N PHE A 39 19.35 5.48 14.36
CA PHE A 39 20.22 5.00 15.43
C PHE A 39 19.37 4.57 16.64
N PRO A 40 19.70 3.47 17.34
CA PRO A 40 20.81 2.53 17.10
C PRO A 40 20.47 1.38 16.13
N ASN A 41 19.22 1.31 15.67
CA ASN A 41 18.71 0.21 14.85
C ASN A 41 19.45 0.02 13.53
N ASN A 42 20.06 1.05 12.94
CA ASN A 42 20.88 0.93 11.74
C ASN A 42 22.13 0.06 11.92
N LEU A 43 22.70 0.02 13.13
CA LEU A 43 23.83 -0.85 13.45
C LEU A 43 23.37 -2.31 13.56
N ILE A 44 22.29 -2.54 14.31
CA ILE A 44 21.66 -3.86 14.45
C ILE A 44 21.20 -4.36 13.07
N ALA A 45 20.59 -3.48 12.27
CA ALA A 45 20.15 -3.80 10.91
C ALA A 45 21.31 -4.26 10.03
N GLY A 46 22.45 -3.55 10.05
CA GLY A 46 23.65 -3.97 9.34
C GLY A 46 24.25 -5.29 9.84
N MET A 47 24.26 -5.50 11.16
CA MET A 47 24.80 -6.73 11.76
C MET A 47 23.98 -7.99 11.45
N PHE A 48 22.64 -7.85 11.39
CA PHE A 48 21.72 -8.96 11.18
C PHE A 48 21.15 -9.04 9.75
N GLY A 49 21.63 -8.20 8.83
CA GLY A 49 21.24 -8.23 7.41
C GLY A 49 19.81 -7.74 7.12
N PHE A 50 19.29 -6.82 7.92
CA PHE A 50 17.99 -6.20 7.66
C PHE A 50 18.12 -5.08 6.63
N ASP A 51 17.81 -5.40 5.37
CA ASP A 51 17.84 -4.45 4.26
C ASP A 51 16.54 -3.66 4.10
N LYS A 52 16.65 -2.49 3.47
CA LYS A 52 15.47 -1.69 3.09
C LYS A 52 14.58 -2.49 2.16
N LYS A 53 13.29 -2.48 2.46
CA LYS A 53 12.27 -2.98 1.55
C LYS A 53 12.04 -1.96 0.43
N PRO A 54 11.75 -2.40 -0.80
CA PRO A 54 11.40 -1.48 -1.87
C PRO A 54 10.15 -0.70 -1.46
N ASN A 55 10.23 0.63 -1.46
CA ASN A 55 9.03 1.43 -1.35
C ASN A 55 8.22 1.20 -2.63
N PHE A 56 6.97 0.74 -2.48
CA PHE A 56 5.94 1.12 -3.43
C PHE A 56 5.69 2.61 -3.22
N SER A 57 6.58 3.44 -3.74
CA SER A 57 6.23 4.84 -3.93
C SER A 57 5.02 4.80 -4.84
N ALA A 58 3.87 5.25 -4.33
CA ALA A 58 2.72 5.52 -5.18
C ALA A 58 3.26 6.36 -6.34
N GLU A 59 3.30 5.80 -7.56
CA GLU A 59 3.40 6.65 -8.75
C GLU A 59 2.38 7.76 -8.56
N ALA A 60 2.75 9.01 -8.84
CA ALA A 60 1.88 10.15 -8.61
C ALA A 60 0.49 9.89 -9.23
N GLY A 61 -0.51 9.60 -8.39
CA GLY A 61 -1.83 9.16 -8.85
C GLY A 61 -2.31 7.79 -8.34
N ALA A 62 -1.48 6.95 -7.72
CA ALA A 62 -1.91 5.64 -7.20
C ALA A 62 -2.85 5.72 -5.98
N GLU A 63 -3.03 6.92 -5.40
CA GLU A 63 -4.07 7.21 -4.41
C GLU A 63 -5.46 7.42 -5.02
N LYS A 64 -5.52 7.73 -6.33
CA LYS A 64 -6.78 7.84 -7.06
C LYS A 64 -7.24 6.42 -7.36
N ALA A 65 -8.28 5.99 -6.67
CA ALA A 65 -9.07 4.86 -7.12
C ALA A 65 -9.47 5.12 -8.58
N PRO A 66 -9.38 4.12 -9.48
CA PRO A 66 -9.84 4.29 -10.85
C PRO A 66 -11.29 4.78 -10.80
N LYS A 67 -11.57 5.91 -11.46
CA LYS A 67 -12.96 6.34 -11.63
C LYS A 67 -13.63 5.29 -12.49
N VAL A 68 -14.62 4.62 -11.93
CA VAL A 68 -15.50 3.75 -12.69
C VAL A 68 -16.41 4.66 -13.51
N GLU A 69 -15.95 5.05 -14.70
CA GLU A 69 -16.77 5.72 -15.71
C GLU A 69 -17.32 4.66 -16.66
N PHE A 70 -18.65 4.60 -16.78
CA PHE A 70 -19.38 3.91 -17.83
C PHE A 70 -20.07 4.94 -18.72
#